data_AF-A0AAW1M4B1-F1
#
_entry.id   AF-A0AAW1M4B1-F1
#
_cell.length_a   1.000
_cell.length_b   1.000
_cell.length_c   1.000
_cell.angle_alpha   90.00
_cell.angle_beta   90.00
_cell.angle_gamma   90.00
#
_symmetry.space_group_name_H-M   'P 1'
#
loop_
_entity.id
_entity.type
_entity.pdbx_description
1 polymer ?
#
loop_
_entity_poly.entity_id
_entity_poly.type
_entity_poly.pdbx_seq_one_letter_code
_entity_poly.pdbx_strand_id
1 'polypeptide(L)'
;KRDIYLALIAKNKDGFIDETCKCPAKTDKNYKRWIRCDLLIMKWILNSIDKTIVDFLHYVISAKILWSEIVERYGKENVVEIYHLRKKLGVVTQENTPSIGYYSRFKPLWENIDVSDPIASCSCGVLDKCTCQILKKMLNIDSNSKLIQFLMRLNTGYEP
;
A
#
# COMPACT_ATOMS: atom_id res chain seq x y z
N LYS A 1 4.14 -0.08 8.20
CA LYS A 1 4.50 0.84 7.07
C LYS A 1 3.67 2.12 7.04
N ARG A 2 2.33 2.04 6.93
CA ARG A 2 1.43 3.22 6.85
C ARG A 2 1.60 4.20 8.03
N ASP A 3 1.64 3.70 9.26
CA ASP A 3 1.71 4.56 10.45
C ASP A 3 3.04 5.33 10.55
N ILE A 4 4.15 4.68 10.20
CA ILE A 4 5.47 5.31 10.12
C ILE A 4 5.45 6.44 9.07
N TYR A 5 4.87 6.19 7.90
CA TYR A 5 4.76 7.19 6.84
C TYR A 5 3.89 8.39 7.26
N LEU A 6 2.71 8.15 7.85
CA LEU A 6 1.83 9.21 8.36
C LEU A 6 2.51 10.08 9.41
N ALA A 7 3.25 9.46 10.33
CA ALA A 7 3.89 10.20 11.40
C ALA A 7 5.18 10.92 10.94
N LEU A 8 5.80 10.51 9.82
CA LEU A 8 6.82 11.31 9.12
C LEU A 8 6.23 12.56 8.47
N ILE A 9 5.09 12.43 7.77
CA ILE A 9 4.36 13.55 7.18
C ILE A 9 3.95 14.55 8.27
N ALA A 10 3.39 14.06 9.38
CA ALA A 10 2.97 14.92 10.50
C ALA A 10 4.13 15.75 11.09
N LYS A 11 5.39 15.36 10.85
CA LYS A 11 6.59 16.06 11.31
C LYS A 11 7.33 16.79 10.18
N ASN A 12 6.80 16.79 8.95
CA ASN A 12 7.47 17.29 7.74
C ASN A 12 8.85 16.66 7.53
N LYS A 13 8.93 15.33 7.68
CA LYS A 13 10.18 14.54 7.56
C LYS A 13 10.12 13.46 6.48
N ASP A 14 9.00 13.33 5.79
CA ASP A 14 8.82 12.48 4.61
C ASP A 14 9.84 12.79 3.50
N GLY A 15 10.30 14.05 3.43
CA GLY A 15 11.34 14.47 2.50
C GLY A 15 12.67 13.68 2.55
N PHE A 16 12.97 13.07 3.69
CA PHE A 16 14.20 12.27 3.87
C PHE A 16 14.10 10.86 3.25
N ILE A 17 12.87 10.34 3.09
CA ILE A 17 12.63 9.00 2.54
C ILE A 17 12.19 9.02 1.07
N ASP A 18 11.64 10.13 0.58
CA ASP A 18 11.26 10.32 -0.82
C ASP A 18 12.35 11.04 -1.66
N GLU A 19 13.43 11.47 -1.01
CA GLU A 19 14.57 12.18 -1.59
C GLU A 19 14.29 13.61 -2.11
N THR A 20 13.16 14.21 -1.73
CA THR A 20 12.93 15.64 -1.94
C THR A 20 13.84 16.49 -1.03
N CYS A 21 14.24 15.97 0.14
CA CYS A 21 15.23 16.57 1.04
C CYS A 21 16.61 15.89 0.88
N LYS A 22 17.36 16.30 -0.15
CA LYS A 22 18.67 15.73 -0.48
C LYS A 22 19.75 16.09 0.55
N CYS A 23 20.68 15.17 0.77
CA CYS A 23 21.87 15.42 1.57
C CYS A 23 22.70 16.56 0.93
N PRO A 24 22.96 17.65 1.65
CA PRO A 24 23.74 18.77 1.13
C PRO A 24 25.24 18.43 1.08
N ALA A 25 26.03 19.26 0.40
CA ALA A 25 27.48 19.10 0.37
C ALA A 25 28.09 19.19 1.79
N LYS A 26 29.21 18.49 2.03
CA LYS A 26 29.89 18.50 3.34
C LYS A 26 30.32 19.90 3.80
N THR A 27 30.50 20.82 2.87
CA THR A 27 30.86 22.23 3.10
C THR A 27 29.65 23.10 3.47
N ASP A 28 28.43 22.60 3.31
CA ASP A 28 27.22 23.34 3.64
C ASP A 28 27.03 23.42 5.17
N LYS A 29 26.69 24.60 5.66
CA LYS A 29 26.36 24.87 7.08
C LYS A 29 25.26 23.96 7.63
N ASN A 30 24.39 23.45 6.77
CA ASN A 30 23.27 22.58 7.12
C ASN A 30 23.63 21.08 7.09
N TYR A 31 24.81 20.68 6.60
CA TYR A 31 25.19 19.26 6.50
C TYR A 31 25.05 18.51 7.82
N LYS A 32 25.61 19.06 8.91
CA LYS A 32 25.50 18.45 10.24
C LYS A 32 24.06 18.40 10.76
N ARG A 33 23.21 19.38 10.40
CA ARG A 33 21.79 19.39 10.77
C ARG A 33 21.00 18.32 10.02
N TRP A 34 21.27 18.17 8.73
CA TRP A 34 20.68 17.13 7.89
C TRP A 34 21.03 15.74 8.41
N ILE A 35 22.32 15.46 8.66
CA ILE A 35 22.78 14.17 9.21
C ILE A 35 22.11 13.85 10.55
N ARG A 36 21.97 14.84 11.44
CA ARG A 36 21.26 14.64 12.72
C ARG A 36 19.79 14.26 12.51
N CYS A 37 19.10 14.91 11.56
CA CYS A 37 17.70 14.58 11.25
C CYS A 37 17.59 13.17 10.66
N ASP A 38 18.46 12.82 9.72
CA ASP A 38 18.48 11.50 9.09
C ASP A 38 18.69 10.39 10.13
N LEU A 39 19.67 10.53 11.03
CA LEU A 39 19.92 9.58 12.12
C LEU A 39 18.74 9.48 13.11
N LEU A 40 18.06 10.59 13.42
CA LEU A 40 16.88 10.59 14.28
C LEU A 40 15.72 9.83 13.64
N ILE A 41 15.50 10.04 12.34
CA ILE A 41 14.48 9.31 11.58
C ILE A 41 14.83 7.81 11.56
N MET A 42 16.08 7.46 11.27
CA MET A 42 16.53 6.06 11.32
C MET A 42 16.25 5.43 12.68
N LYS A 43 16.67 6.09 13.77
CA LYS A 43 16.46 5.58 15.12
C LYS A 43 14.97 5.39 15.43
N TRP A 44 14.13 6.31 14.99
CA TRP A 44 12.69 6.22 15.22
C TRP A 44 12.03 5.11 14.40
N ILE A 45 12.42 4.93 13.13
CA ILE A 45 11.98 3.80 12.28
C ILE A 45 12.41 2.48 12.93
N LEU A 46 13.68 2.33 13.32
CA LEU A 46 14.21 1.13 13.98
C LEU A 46 13.50 0.82 15.31
N ASN A 47 13.12 1.85 16.07
CA ASN A 47 12.35 1.67 17.30
C ASN A 47 10.86 1.34 17.05
N SER A 48 10.36 1.55 15.83
CA SER A 48 8.96 1.32 15.45
C SER A 48 8.73 -0.02 14.73
N ILE A 49 9.79 -0.82 14.57
CA ILE A 49 9.74 -2.14 13.94
C ILE A 49 10.13 -3.23 14.94
N ASP A 50 9.73 -4.48 14.66
CA ASP A 50 10.05 -5.61 15.51
C ASP A 50 11.56 -5.82 15.65
N LYS A 51 12.03 -6.11 16.88
CA LYS A 51 13.46 -6.26 17.18
C LYS A 51 14.13 -7.38 16.39
N THR A 52 13.39 -8.43 16.05
CA THR A 52 13.88 -9.54 15.20
C THR A 52 14.28 -9.08 13.80
N ILE A 53 13.76 -7.93 13.37
CA ILE A 53 14.01 -7.33 12.05
C ILE A 53 15.20 -6.36 12.11
N VAL A 54 15.35 -5.66 13.24
CA VAL A 54 16.40 -4.65 13.47
C VAL A 54 17.79 -5.23 13.25
N ASP A 55 18.02 -6.48 13.65
CA ASP A 55 19.33 -7.14 13.53
C ASP A 55 19.83 -7.23 12.08
N PHE A 56 18.92 -7.31 11.11
CA PHE A 56 19.25 -7.36 9.68
C PHE A 56 19.46 -5.97 9.05
N LEU A 57 19.13 -4.90 9.77
CA LEU A 57 19.13 -3.52 9.26
C LEU A 57 20.27 -2.67 9.88
N HIS A 58 21.17 -3.27 10.65
CA HIS A 58 22.20 -2.53 11.39
C HIS A 58 23.23 -1.83 10.48
N TYR A 59 23.50 -2.38 9.29
CA TYR A 59 24.45 -1.81 8.32
C TYR A 59 23.86 -0.67 7.48
N VAL A 60 22.58 -0.34 7.65
CA VAL A 60 21.97 0.71 6.85
C VAL A 60 22.47 2.09 7.28
N ILE A 61 22.87 2.92 6.31
CA ILE A 61 23.58 4.18 6.54
C ILE A 61 22.73 5.45 6.37
N SER A 62 21.47 5.33 5.96
CA SER A 62 20.55 6.47 5.82
C SER A 62 19.09 6.08 6.03
N ALA A 63 18.25 7.06 6.39
CA ALA A 63 16.81 6.85 6.53
C ALA A 63 16.17 6.40 5.21
N LYS A 64 16.67 6.91 4.07
CA LYS A 64 16.22 6.50 2.74
C LYS A 64 16.45 5.01 2.48
N ILE A 65 17.68 4.54 2.67
CA ILE A 65 18.01 3.12 2.42
C ILE A 65 17.21 2.24 3.38
N LEU A 66 17.07 2.67 4.64
CA LEU A 66 16.32 1.93 5.66
C LEU A 66 14.86 1.78 5.25
N TRP A 67 14.26 2.87 4.77
CA TRP A 67 12.90 2.87 4.27
C TRP A 67 12.76 1.96 3.04
N SER A 68 13.69 2.02 2.08
CA SER A 68 13.67 1.16 0.90
C SER A 68 13.73 -0.33 1.26
N GLU A 69 14.63 -0.74 2.16
CA GLU A 69 14.73 -2.13 2.63
C GLU A 69 13.43 -2.60 3.31
N ILE A 70 12.82 -1.75 4.14
CA ILE A 70 11.54 -2.05 4.77
C ILE A 70 10.44 -2.20 3.71
N VAL A 71 10.39 -1.31 2.72
CA VAL A 71 9.41 -1.37 1.63
C VAL A 71 9.64 -2.58 0.71
N GLU A 72 10.88 -2.96 0.44
CA GLU A 72 11.17 -4.12 -0.42
C GLU A 72 10.85 -5.43 0.29
N ARG A 73 11.25 -5.56 1.56
CA ARG A 73 11.10 -6.80 2.34
C ARG A 73 9.66 -6.98 2.81
N TYR A 74 9.04 -5.92 3.32
CA TYR A 74 7.70 -5.96 3.90
C TYR A 74 6.63 -5.35 3.00
N GLY A 75 6.98 -4.69 1.89
CA GLY A 75 5.99 -4.38 0.85
C GLY A 75 5.47 -5.64 0.15
N LYS A 76 6.19 -6.77 0.24
CA LYS A 76 5.74 -8.10 -0.21
C LYS A 76 4.65 -8.70 0.69
N GLU A 77 4.46 -8.19 1.91
CA GLU A 77 3.31 -8.59 2.75
C GLU A 77 1.99 -8.33 2.02
N ASN A 78 1.92 -7.27 1.19
CA ASN A 78 0.75 -7.03 0.34
C ASN A 78 0.42 -8.26 -0.52
N VAL A 79 1.40 -8.96 -1.11
CA VAL A 79 1.10 -10.10 -2.00
C VAL A 79 0.53 -11.29 -1.22
N VAL A 80 1.10 -11.59 -0.04
CA VAL A 80 0.61 -12.68 0.81
C VAL A 80 -0.76 -12.34 1.40
N GLU A 81 -0.96 -11.08 1.83
CA GLU A 81 -2.24 -10.57 2.29
C GLU A 81 -3.29 -10.59 1.18
N ILE A 82 -2.96 -10.09 -0.02
CA ILE A 82 -3.81 -10.16 -1.22
C ILE A 82 -4.16 -11.61 -1.52
N TYR A 83 -3.20 -12.54 -1.45
CA TYR A 83 -3.47 -13.96 -1.64
C TYR A 83 -4.47 -14.49 -0.61
N HIS A 84 -4.30 -14.18 0.68
CA HIS A 84 -5.25 -14.59 1.71
C HIS A 84 -6.62 -13.96 1.55
N LEU A 85 -6.70 -12.68 1.17
CA LEU A 85 -7.95 -11.97 0.88
C LEU A 85 -8.65 -12.60 -0.33
N ARG A 86 -7.93 -12.84 -1.43
CA ARG A 86 -8.46 -13.51 -2.63
C ARG A 86 -8.90 -14.95 -2.33
N LYS A 87 -8.17 -15.68 -1.48
CA LYS A 87 -8.56 -17.02 -1.01
C LYS A 87 -9.85 -16.98 -0.19
N LYS A 88 -9.96 -16.05 0.76
CA LYS A 88 -11.19 -15.83 1.55
C LYS A 88 -12.36 -15.51 0.61
N LEU A 89 -12.16 -14.59 -0.32
CA LEU A 89 -13.15 -14.21 -1.32
C LEU A 89 -13.59 -15.40 -2.18
N GLY A 90 -12.65 -16.29 -2.50
CA GLY A 90 -12.89 -17.50 -3.27
C GLY A 90 -13.89 -18.48 -2.63
N VAL A 91 -14.00 -18.49 -1.30
CA VAL A 91 -14.84 -19.43 -0.54
C VAL A 91 -16.15 -18.80 -0.02
N VAL A 92 -16.41 -17.51 -0.26
CA VAL A 92 -17.64 -16.86 0.22
C VAL A 92 -18.83 -17.23 -0.68
N THR A 93 -19.75 -18.01 -0.16
CA THR A 93 -21.00 -18.42 -0.83
C THR A 93 -22.22 -17.74 -0.21
N GLN A 94 -23.31 -17.59 -0.97
CA GLN A 94 -24.52 -16.93 -0.48
C GLN A 94 -25.18 -17.67 0.68
N GLU A 95 -25.17 -19.01 0.66
CA GLU A 95 -25.78 -19.85 1.70
C GLU A 95 -27.24 -19.42 1.94
N ASN A 96 -27.74 -19.47 3.17
CA ASN A 96 -29.09 -19.03 3.52
C ASN A 96 -29.19 -17.50 3.76
N THR A 97 -28.22 -16.70 3.29
CA THR A 97 -28.25 -15.24 3.50
C THR A 97 -28.92 -14.50 2.35
N PRO A 98 -29.72 -13.44 2.64
CA PRO A 98 -30.26 -12.59 1.59
C PRO A 98 -29.13 -11.88 0.84
N SER A 99 -29.38 -11.50 -0.42
CA SER A 99 -28.40 -10.89 -1.33
C SER A 99 -27.66 -9.69 -0.70
N ILE A 100 -28.34 -8.86 0.10
CA ILE A 100 -27.72 -7.72 0.80
C ILE A 100 -26.75 -8.14 1.92
N GLY A 101 -27.11 -9.18 2.68
CA GLY A 101 -26.23 -9.74 3.72
C GLY A 101 -25.03 -10.45 3.10
N TYR A 102 -25.24 -11.06 1.93
CA TYR A 102 -24.19 -11.66 1.14
C TYR A 102 -23.19 -10.60 0.59
N TYR A 103 -23.69 -9.54 -0.03
CA TYR A 103 -22.86 -8.41 -0.49
C TYR A 103 -22.05 -7.77 0.64
N SER A 104 -22.64 -7.66 1.83
CA SER A 104 -21.97 -7.10 3.01
C SER A 104 -20.74 -7.91 3.46
N ARG A 105 -20.63 -9.19 3.07
CA ARG A 105 -19.44 -10.02 3.30
C ARG A 105 -18.35 -9.83 2.24
N PHE A 106 -18.73 -9.49 1.00
CA PHE A 106 -17.80 -9.23 -0.11
C PHE A 106 -17.16 -7.85 -0.04
N LYS A 107 -17.98 -6.83 0.21
CA LYS A 107 -17.55 -5.43 0.22
C LYS A 107 -16.26 -5.17 1.01
N PRO A 108 -16.13 -5.60 2.29
CA PRO A 108 -14.89 -5.36 3.03
C PRO A 108 -13.69 -6.12 2.46
N LEU A 109 -13.90 -7.28 1.83
CA LEU A 109 -12.80 -8.02 1.20
C LEU A 109 -12.29 -7.31 -0.05
N TRP A 110 -13.19 -6.79 -0.89
CA TRP A 110 -12.79 -5.98 -2.04
C TRP A 110 -12.12 -4.68 -1.62
N GLU A 111 -12.66 -3.97 -0.63
CA GLU A 111 -12.05 -2.72 -0.13
C GLU A 111 -10.63 -2.96 0.40
N ASN A 112 -10.41 -4.06 1.12
CA ASN A 112 -9.06 -4.43 1.58
C ASN A 112 -8.13 -4.80 0.42
N ILE A 113 -8.62 -5.51 -0.61
CA ILE A 113 -7.82 -5.79 -1.81
C ILE A 113 -7.49 -4.49 -2.55
N ASP A 114 -8.42 -3.55 -2.69
CA ASP A 114 -8.19 -2.26 -3.37
C ASP A 114 -7.15 -1.41 -2.66
N VAL A 115 -7.07 -1.49 -1.34
CA VAL A 115 -6.05 -0.81 -0.53
C VAL A 115 -4.67 -1.47 -0.69
N SER A 116 -4.62 -2.81 -0.73
CA SER A 116 -3.36 -3.55 -0.82
C SER A 116 -2.83 -3.69 -2.27
N ASP A 117 -3.73 -3.63 -3.27
CA ASP A 117 -3.50 -3.79 -4.72
C ASP A 117 -4.17 -2.65 -5.51
N PRO A 118 -3.79 -1.38 -5.26
CA PRO A 118 -4.46 -0.25 -5.89
C PRO A 118 -4.19 -0.22 -7.40
N ILE A 119 -5.22 0.15 -8.17
CA ILE A 119 -5.08 0.42 -9.60
C ILE A 119 -3.99 1.48 -9.79
N ALA A 120 -3.06 1.21 -10.71
CA ALA A 120 -1.95 2.11 -10.99
C ALA A 120 -2.44 3.54 -11.25
N SER A 121 -1.91 4.49 -10.48
CA SER A 121 -2.16 5.92 -10.66
C SER A 121 -0.98 6.56 -11.39
N CYS A 122 -1.25 7.50 -12.31
CA CYS A 122 -0.19 8.33 -12.89
C CYS A 122 -0.05 9.62 -12.09
N SER A 123 1.11 9.82 -11.46
CA SER A 123 1.47 11.10 -10.85
C SER A 123 1.85 12.17 -11.88
N CYS A 124 1.99 11.78 -13.14
CA CYS A 124 2.40 12.64 -14.25
C CYS A 124 1.32 13.62 -14.74
N GLY A 125 0.06 13.46 -14.32
CA GLY A 125 -1.08 14.25 -14.78
C GLY A 125 -1.47 14.05 -16.25
N VAL A 126 -0.74 13.23 -17.03
CA VAL A 126 -1.06 12.91 -18.43
C VAL A 126 -2.34 12.09 -18.51
N LEU A 127 -2.53 11.18 -17.56
CA LEU A 127 -3.68 10.28 -17.54
C LEU A 127 -4.99 11.05 -17.30
N ASP A 128 -4.95 12.12 -16.50
CA ASP A 128 -6.09 13.03 -16.26
C ASP A 128 -6.49 13.82 -17.51
N LYS A 129 -5.52 14.07 -18.40
CA LYS A 129 -5.71 14.76 -19.68
C LYS A 129 -5.98 13.80 -20.83
N CYS A 130 -6.00 12.47 -20.60
CA CYS A 130 -6.21 11.51 -21.67
C CYS A 130 -7.68 11.50 -22.10
N THR A 131 -7.93 11.80 -23.38
CA THR A 131 -9.26 11.68 -24.01
C THR A 131 -9.64 10.23 -24.31
N CYS A 132 -8.68 9.30 -24.18
CA CYS A 132 -8.80 7.88 -24.50
C CYS A 132 -9.70 7.06 -23.55
N GLN A 133 -10.17 7.67 -22.45
CA GLN A 133 -10.98 7.03 -21.40
C GLN A 133 -10.36 5.76 -20.79
N ILE A 134 -9.03 5.60 -20.87
CA ILE A 134 -8.34 4.37 -20.42
C ILE A 134 -8.54 4.10 -18.93
N LEU A 135 -8.49 5.15 -18.08
CA LEU A 135 -8.80 5.05 -16.65
C LEU A 135 -10.20 4.50 -16.42
N LYS A 136 -11.19 5.06 -17.11
CA LYS A 136 -12.59 4.62 -17.01
C LYS A 136 -12.73 3.16 -17.44
N LYS A 137 -12.03 2.72 -18.49
CA LYS A 137 -12.02 1.32 -18.92
C LYS A 137 -11.39 0.41 -17.86
N MET A 138 -10.27 0.80 -17.25
CA MET A 138 -9.64 0.02 -16.16
C MET A 138 -10.57 -0.11 -14.94
N LEU A 139 -11.18 1.00 -14.50
CA LEU A 139 -12.14 0.99 -13.39
C LEU A 139 -13.38 0.12 -13.68
N ASN A 140 -13.86 0.13 -14.93
CA ASN A 140 -14.95 -0.74 -15.36
C ASN A 140 -14.54 -2.22 -15.37
N ILE A 141 -13.31 -2.56 -15.79
CA ILE A 141 -12.80 -3.94 -15.77
C ILE A 141 -12.76 -4.46 -14.33
N ASP A 142 -12.26 -3.65 -13.39
CA ASP A 142 -12.25 -3.99 -11.97
C ASP A 142 -13.68 -4.18 -11.42
N SER A 143 -14.57 -3.22 -11.68
CA SER A 143 -15.98 -3.29 -11.27
C SER A 143 -16.68 -4.53 -11.83
N ASN A 144 -16.45 -4.85 -13.10
CA ASN A 144 -16.99 -6.05 -13.75
C ASN A 144 -16.41 -7.33 -13.13
N SER A 145 -15.11 -7.35 -12.79
CA SER A 145 -14.50 -8.50 -12.12
C SER A 145 -15.13 -8.75 -10.75
N LYS A 146 -15.37 -7.70 -9.95
CA LYS A 146 -16.07 -7.78 -8.66
C LYS A 146 -17.49 -8.31 -8.84
N LEU A 147 -18.22 -7.78 -9.84
CA LEU A 147 -19.56 -8.26 -10.17
C LEU A 147 -19.55 -9.75 -10.55
N ILE A 148 -18.66 -10.17 -11.45
CA ILE A 148 -18.53 -11.58 -11.86
C ILE A 148 -18.22 -12.46 -10.65
N GLN A 149 -17.28 -12.07 -9.79
CA GLN A 149 -16.92 -12.82 -8.59
C GLN A 149 -18.10 -13.01 -7.63
N PHE A 150 -18.96 -12.00 -7.52
CA PHE A 150 -20.20 -12.03 -6.75
C PHE A 150 -21.24 -12.96 -7.38
N LEU A 151 -21.49 -12.80 -8.69
CA LEU A 151 -22.49 -13.59 -9.42
C LEU A 151 -22.14 -15.08 -9.45
N MET A 152 -20.87 -15.44 -9.65
CA MET A 152 -20.38 -16.83 -9.69
C MET A 152 -20.64 -17.63 -8.39
N ARG A 153 -21.04 -16.96 -7.31
CA ARG A 153 -21.16 -17.56 -5.98
C ARG A 153 -22.51 -17.25 -5.31
N LEU A 154 -23.44 -16.70 -6.09
CA LEU A 154 -24.86 -16.71 -5.75
C LEU A 154 -25.38 -18.15 -5.74
N ASN A 155 -26.45 -18.39 -5.00
CA ASN A 155 -27.12 -19.69 -5.05
C ASN A 155 -27.69 -19.93 -6.45
N THR A 156 -27.74 -21.19 -6.89
CA THR A 156 -28.19 -21.65 -8.22
C THR A 156 -29.62 -21.27 -8.61
N GLY A 157 -30.38 -20.60 -7.73
CA GLY A 157 -31.70 -20.04 -8.03
C GLY A 157 -31.69 -18.69 -8.77
N TYR A 158 -30.52 -18.16 -9.10
CA TYR A 158 -30.33 -16.88 -9.82
C TYR A 158 -29.49 -17.03 -11.10
N GLU A 159 -29.19 -18.26 -11.52
CA GLU A 159 -28.58 -18.53 -12.84
C GLU A 159 -29.66 -18.36 -13.93
N PRO A 160 -29.34 -17.72 -15.08
CA PRO A 160 -30.29 -17.54 -16.18
C PRO A 160 -30.70 -18.85 -16.86
#